data_AF-A0A397S4R6-F1
#
_entry.id   AF-A0A397S4R6-F1
#
_cell.length_a   1.000
_cell.length_b   1.000
_cell.length_c   1.000
_cell.angle_alpha   90.00
_cell.angle_beta   90.00
_cell.angle_gamma   90.00
#
_symmetry.space_group_name_H-M   'P 1'
#
loop_
_entity.id
_entity.type
_entity.pdbx_description
1 polymer ?
#
loop_
_entity_poly.entity_id
_entity_poly.type
_entity_poly.pdbx_seq_one_letter_code
_entity_poly.pdbx_strand_id
1 'polypeptide(L)'
;MAPFKKVFKHGMKMSLTIPDSILHKNIYNINNIYNNQNEAKISNFIVQLNDSGILGKITRLRLISLQDKLWLEQSPLLEYNENIKLPHILRNNFILKMIVLSKKLEIDFNINNNLKNTIRGGRHLIRENILSTTKFNRNMETLKDFNIMFLDQLTTLSGMHLIPWNSICKKQTKTHISLKLKAVRPWYNLIKEKVLLLENKLTWMESKIRLSSTIL
;
A
#
# COMPACT_ATOMS: atom_id res chain seq x y z
N MET A 1 -11.20 29.61 0.68
CA MET A 1 -12.31 28.91 1.40
C MET A 1 -12.41 27.48 0.90
N ALA A 2 -12.50 26.49 1.80
CA ALA A 2 -12.79 25.10 1.39
C ALA A 2 -14.10 25.07 0.58
N PRO A 3 -14.20 24.30 -0.53
CA PRO A 3 -15.33 24.34 -1.45
C PRO A 3 -16.68 24.08 -0.77
N PHE A 4 -16.71 23.24 0.27
CA PHE A 4 -17.91 22.97 1.05
C PHE A 4 -18.44 24.20 1.82
N LYS A 5 -17.56 25.06 2.35
CA LYS A 5 -17.98 26.28 3.06
C LYS A 5 -18.71 27.25 2.15
N LYS A 6 -18.30 27.33 0.87
CA LYS A 6 -18.96 28.17 -0.14
C LYS A 6 -20.38 27.67 -0.41
N VAL A 7 -20.54 26.36 -0.60
CA VAL A 7 -21.84 25.71 -0.82
C VAL A 7 -22.75 25.89 0.40
N PHE A 8 -22.21 25.70 1.60
CA PHE A 8 -22.96 25.87 2.85
C PHE A 8 -23.51 27.30 3.01
N LYS A 9 -22.64 28.32 2.87
CA LYS A 9 -23.05 29.74 2.92
C LYS A 9 -24.10 30.07 1.85
N HIS A 10 -23.91 29.58 0.63
CA HIS A 10 -24.87 29.77 -0.46
C HIS A 10 -26.23 29.13 -0.15
N GLY A 11 -26.24 27.90 0.37
CA GLY A 11 -27.48 27.20 0.78
C GLY A 11 -28.25 27.96 1.87
N MET A 12 -27.53 28.65 2.76
CA MET A 12 -28.11 29.49 3.81
C MET A 12 -28.46 30.91 3.35
N LYS A 13 -28.29 31.25 2.06
CA LYS A 13 -28.46 32.61 1.51
C LYS A 13 -27.59 33.66 2.23
N MET A 14 -26.42 33.26 2.70
CA MET A 14 -25.45 34.13 3.36
C MET A 14 -24.41 34.68 2.38
N SER A 15 -23.90 35.88 2.64
CA SER A 15 -22.77 36.42 1.89
C SER A 15 -21.54 35.51 2.04
N LEU A 16 -20.79 35.35 0.95
CA LEU A 16 -19.51 34.62 0.97
C LEU A 16 -18.47 35.27 1.89
N THR A 17 -18.58 36.59 2.10
CA THR A 17 -17.68 37.39 2.92
C THR A 17 -17.96 37.26 4.42
N ILE A 18 -19.05 36.61 4.84
CA ILE A 18 -19.35 36.42 6.26
C ILE A 18 -18.17 35.70 6.96
N PRO A 19 -17.65 36.23 8.07
CA PRO A 19 -16.63 35.55 8.86
C PRO A 19 -17.10 34.17 9.33
N ASP A 20 -16.21 33.17 9.21
CA ASP A 20 -16.49 31.79 9.62
C ASP A 20 -16.79 31.68 11.13
N SER A 21 -16.21 32.56 11.95
CA SER A 21 -16.44 32.62 13.40
C SER A 21 -17.91 32.84 13.79
N ILE A 22 -18.68 33.59 12.98
CA ILE A 22 -20.11 33.82 13.21
C ILE A 22 -20.90 32.51 13.06
N LEU A 23 -20.56 31.69 12.05
CA LEU A 23 -21.17 30.38 11.85
C LEU A 23 -20.85 29.42 13.00
N HIS A 24 -19.63 29.48 13.51
CA HIS A 24 -19.13 28.52 14.50
C HIS A 24 -19.69 28.74 15.90
N LYS A 25 -19.67 30.00 16.38
CA LYS A 25 -19.96 30.31 17.79
C LYS A 25 -21.41 30.72 18.04
N ASN A 26 -22.06 31.37 17.08
CA ASN A 26 -23.31 32.11 17.37
C ASN A 26 -24.58 31.46 16.80
N ILE A 27 -24.50 30.71 15.69
CA ILE A 27 -25.70 30.21 15.01
C ILE A 27 -25.94 28.72 15.28
N TYR A 28 -24.88 27.90 15.26
CA TYR A 28 -25.02 26.44 15.37
C TYR A 28 -24.20 25.80 16.48
N ASN A 29 -23.39 26.57 17.21
CA ASN A 29 -22.46 26.03 18.21
C ASN A 29 -21.58 24.88 17.65
N ILE A 30 -21.19 24.98 16.37
CA ILE A 30 -20.36 23.98 15.69
C ILE A 30 -18.94 24.53 15.62
N ASN A 31 -17.99 23.87 16.30
CA ASN A 31 -16.57 24.24 16.33
C ASN A 31 -16.03 24.69 14.97
N ASN A 32 -16.04 23.79 13.99
CA ASN A 32 -15.65 24.05 12.60
C ASN A 32 -16.35 23.07 11.66
N ILE A 33 -17.14 23.60 10.71
CA ILE A 33 -17.90 22.81 9.73
C ILE A 33 -17.01 21.83 8.95
N TYR A 34 -15.80 22.24 8.62
CA TYR A 34 -14.86 21.38 7.88
C TYR A 34 -14.38 20.19 8.73
N ASN A 35 -14.06 20.44 10.00
CA ASN A 35 -13.62 19.40 10.91
C ASN A 35 -14.75 18.42 11.22
N ASN A 36 -15.95 18.94 11.51
CA ASN A 36 -17.14 18.13 11.74
C ASN A 36 -17.46 17.22 10.53
N GLN A 37 -17.25 17.71 9.29
CA GLN A 37 -17.42 16.89 8.10
C GLN A 37 -16.40 15.75 8.02
N ASN A 38 -15.15 15.99 8.41
CA ASN A 38 -14.11 14.95 8.41
C ASN A 38 -14.39 13.90 9.51
N GLU A 39 -14.78 14.35 10.70
CA GLU A 39 -15.19 13.49 11.81
C GLU A 39 -16.39 12.62 11.42
N ALA A 40 -17.43 13.20 10.82
CA ALA A 40 -18.60 12.45 10.35
C ALA A 40 -18.22 11.40 9.29
N LYS A 41 -17.33 11.73 8.34
CA LYS A 41 -16.86 10.79 7.32
C LYS A 41 -16.10 9.62 7.93
N ILE A 42 -15.19 9.89 8.86
CA ILE A 42 -14.40 8.85 9.53
C ILE A 42 -15.30 7.97 10.40
N SER A 43 -16.20 8.58 11.18
CA SER A 43 -17.15 7.85 12.02
C SER A 43 -18.00 6.88 11.19
N ASN A 44 -18.58 7.37 10.08
CA ASN A 44 -19.32 6.52 9.15
C ASN A 44 -18.46 5.41 8.55
N PHE A 45 -17.20 5.69 8.22
CA PHE A 45 -16.27 4.69 7.70
C PHE A 45 -15.95 3.61 8.74
N ILE A 46 -15.76 3.98 10.02
CA ILE A 46 -15.54 3.03 11.12
C ILE A 46 -16.77 2.14 11.33
N VAL A 47 -17.97 2.73 11.34
CA VAL A 47 -19.23 1.97 11.40
C VAL A 47 -19.32 0.99 10.23
N GLN A 48 -18.99 1.43 9.01
CA GLN A 48 -18.97 0.58 7.82
C GLN A 48 -17.96 -0.58 7.92
N LEU A 49 -16.78 -0.36 8.51
CA LEU A 49 -15.76 -1.40 8.71
C LEU A 49 -16.20 -2.45 9.74
N ASN A 50 -16.91 -2.01 10.78
CA ASN A 50 -17.39 -2.86 11.87
C ASN A 50 -18.74 -3.52 11.59
N ASP A 51 -19.41 -3.16 10.50
CA ASP A 51 -20.68 -3.76 10.13
C ASP A 51 -20.55 -5.28 9.88
N SER A 52 -21.52 -6.04 10.41
CA SER A 52 -21.62 -7.49 10.23
C SER A 52 -22.52 -7.88 9.05
N GLY A 53 -23.32 -6.93 8.55
CA GLY A 53 -24.26 -7.11 7.46
C GLY A 53 -23.62 -7.16 6.07
N ILE A 54 -24.47 -6.95 5.05
CA ILE A 54 -24.07 -6.95 3.63
C ILE A 54 -23.08 -5.82 3.34
N LEU A 55 -23.27 -4.65 3.97
CA LEU A 55 -22.41 -3.50 3.77
C LEU A 55 -20.98 -3.80 4.26
N GLY A 56 -20.83 -4.41 5.44
CA GLY A 56 -19.54 -4.87 5.95
C GLY A 56 -18.86 -5.88 5.01
N LYS A 57 -19.62 -6.88 4.51
CA LYS A 57 -19.10 -7.88 3.54
C LYS A 57 -18.61 -7.23 2.25
N ILE A 58 -19.38 -6.32 1.66
CA ILE A 58 -18.99 -5.57 0.45
C ILE A 58 -17.74 -4.74 0.72
N THR A 59 -17.66 -4.11 1.89
CA THR A 59 -16.50 -3.29 2.28
C THR A 59 -15.23 -4.13 2.36
N ARG A 60 -15.30 -5.32 2.95
CA ARG A 60 -14.19 -6.28 3.00
C ARG A 60 -13.75 -6.72 1.61
N LEU A 61 -14.69 -7.07 0.72
CA LEU A 61 -14.36 -7.42 -0.67
C LEU A 61 -13.68 -6.26 -1.41
N ARG A 62 -14.14 -5.02 -1.21
CA ARG A 62 -13.52 -3.83 -1.80
C ARG A 62 -12.12 -3.56 -1.22
N LEU A 63 -11.88 -3.85 0.07
CA LEU A 63 -10.55 -3.78 0.68
C LEU A 63 -9.60 -4.81 0.08
N ILE A 64 -10.04 -6.05 -0.10
CA ILE A 64 -9.25 -7.11 -0.76
C ILE A 64 -8.94 -6.70 -2.21
N SER A 65 -9.93 -6.21 -2.96
CA SER A 65 -9.73 -5.70 -4.32
C SER A 65 -8.73 -4.53 -4.35
N LEU A 66 -8.77 -3.65 -3.34
CA LEU A 66 -7.84 -2.53 -3.21
C LEU A 66 -6.42 -3.01 -2.89
N GLN A 67 -6.27 -3.99 -1.99
CA GLN A 67 -5.01 -4.65 -1.67
C GLN A 67 -4.34 -5.21 -2.93
N ASP A 68 -5.12 -5.92 -3.73
CA ASP A 68 -4.66 -6.52 -4.99
C ASP A 68 -4.27 -5.47 -6.03
N LYS A 69 -5.00 -4.35 -6.08
CA LYS A 69 -4.71 -3.23 -6.99
C LYS A 69 -3.47 -2.45 -6.57
N LEU A 70 -3.16 -2.39 -5.27
CA LEU A 70 -1.94 -1.76 -4.74
C LEU A 70 -0.78 -2.75 -4.63
N TRP A 71 -1.03 -4.05 -4.83
CA TRP A 71 -0.08 -5.15 -4.70
C TRP A 71 0.60 -5.21 -3.33
N LEU A 72 -0.20 -5.15 -2.26
CA LEU A 72 0.23 -5.12 -0.85
C LEU A 72 0.14 -6.52 -0.20
N GLU A 73 1.02 -6.80 0.75
CA GLU A 73 1.01 -8.07 1.50
C GLU A 73 -0.18 -8.13 2.46
N GLN A 74 -0.45 -7.01 3.13
CA GLN A 74 -1.46 -6.87 4.17
C GLN A 74 -2.55 -5.90 3.73
N SER A 75 -3.60 -5.82 4.56
CA SER A 75 -4.71 -4.88 4.34
C SER A 75 -4.18 -3.45 4.14
N PRO A 76 -4.72 -2.70 3.17
CA PRO A 76 -4.37 -1.29 2.94
C PRO A 76 -4.58 -0.40 4.17
N LEU A 77 -5.40 -0.81 5.12
CA LEU A 77 -5.60 -0.10 6.38
C LEU A 77 -4.35 -0.07 7.27
N LEU A 78 -3.47 -1.08 7.16
CA LEU A 78 -2.27 -1.23 7.99
C LEU A 78 -1.00 -0.78 7.24
N GLU A 79 -0.82 -1.26 6.00
CA GLU A 79 0.45 -1.13 5.26
C GLU A 79 0.53 0.16 4.42
N TYR A 80 -0.58 0.87 4.22
CA TYR A 80 -0.58 2.01 3.31
C TYR A 80 0.31 3.16 3.81
N ASN A 81 1.18 3.63 2.91
CA ASN A 81 2.08 4.75 3.11
C ASN A 81 1.86 5.79 1.99
N GLU A 82 1.92 7.08 2.33
CA GLU A 82 1.76 8.21 1.39
C GLU A 82 2.78 8.19 0.24
N ASN A 83 3.92 7.53 0.43
CA ASN A 83 4.95 7.37 -0.60
C ASN A 83 4.56 6.42 -1.75
N ILE A 84 3.44 5.69 -1.61
CA ILE A 84 2.92 4.81 -2.66
C ILE A 84 2.30 5.69 -3.75
N LYS A 85 2.87 5.68 -4.96
CA LYS A 85 2.26 6.38 -6.10
C LYS A 85 0.95 5.68 -6.45
N LEU A 86 -0.17 6.38 -6.27
CA LEU A 86 -1.46 5.88 -6.67
C LEU A 86 -1.54 5.79 -8.22
N PRO A 87 -1.93 4.64 -8.77
CA PRO A 87 -2.43 4.56 -10.14
C PRO A 87 -3.54 5.60 -10.35
N HIS A 88 -3.59 6.25 -11.51
CA HIS A 88 -4.61 7.26 -11.82
C HIS A 88 -6.04 6.73 -11.60
N ILE A 89 -6.27 5.45 -11.91
CA ILE A 89 -7.54 4.74 -11.76
C ILE A 89 -8.00 4.69 -10.29
N LEU A 90 -7.06 4.68 -9.33
CA LEU A 90 -7.36 4.63 -7.90
C LEU A 90 -7.55 5.99 -7.25
N ARG A 91 -7.30 7.10 -7.97
CA ARG A 91 -7.39 8.47 -7.44
C ARG A 91 -8.79 8.81 -6.90
N ASN A 92 -9.83 8.19 -7.45
CA ASN A 92 -11.23 8.40 -7.05
C ASN A 92 -11.81 7.29 -6.17
N ASN A 93 -10.98 6.32 -5.73
CA ASN A 93 -11.46 5.27 -4.85
C ASN A 93 -11.83 5.83 -3.47
N PHE A 94 -13.08 5.62 -3.05
CA PHE A 94 -13.60 6.10 -1.77
C PHE A 94 -12.83 5.56 -0.57
N ILE A 95 -12.60 4.26 -0.51
CA ILE A 95 -11.92 3.60 0.63
C ILE A 95 -10.50 4.12 0.76
N LEU A 96 -9.79 4.25 -0.37
CA LEU A 96 -8.43 4.77 -0.38
C LEU A 96 -8.38 6.23 0.10
N LYS A 97 -9.34 7.07 -0.31
CA LYS A 97 -9.46 8.44 0.21
C LYS A 97 -9.73 8.47 1.71
N MET A 98 -10.53 7.55 2.24
CA MET A 98 -10.76 7.43 3.68
C MET A 98 -9.48 7.04 4.42
N ILE A 99 -8.72 6.06 3.90
CA ILE A 99 -7.43 5.67 4.49
C ILE A 99 -6.44 6.86 4.52
N VAL A 100 -6.32 7.59 3.41
CA VAL A 100 -5.48 8.79 3.32
C VAL A 100 -5.97 9.87 4.29
N LEU A 101 -7.28 10.08 4.41
CA LEU A 101 -7.86 11.04 5.34
C LEU A 101 -7.56 10.64 6.80
N SER A 102 -7.71 9.38 7.15
CA SER A 102 -7.41 8.86 8.49
C SER A 102 -5.95 9.04 8.86
N LYS A 103 -5.01 8.76 7.94
CA LYS A 103 -3.58 8.99 8.17
C LYS A 103 -3.23 10.46 8.36
N LYS A 104 -3.84 11.36 7.60
CA LYS A 104 -3.69 12.82 7.79
C LYS A 104 -4.19 13.33 9.14
N LEU A 105 -5.09 12.58 9.76
CA LEU A 105 -5.67 12.88 11.07
C LEU A 105 -5.05 12.01 12.17
N GLU A 106 -3.96 11.29 11.87
CA GLU A 106 -3.21 10.44 12.81
C GLU A 106 -4.09 9.35 13.47
N ILE A 107 -5.08 8.86 12.73
CA ILE A 107 -5.96 7.77 13.17
C ILE A 107 -5.42 6.45 12.65
N ASP A 108 -5.08 5.57 13.59
CA ASP A 108 -4.67 4.20 13.30
C ASP A 108 -5.82 3.21 13.46
N PHE A 109 -5.78 2.16 12.64
CA PHE A 109 -6.77 1.09 12.64
C PHE A 109 -6.17 -0.17 13.24
N ASN A 110 -6.81 -0.70 14.29
CA ASN A 110 -6.52 -2.04 14.78
C ASN A 110 -7.50 -3.05 14.15
N ILE A 111 -6.98 -4.04 13.45
CA ILE A 111 -7.79 -5.06 12.77
C ILE A 111 -7.65 -6.36 13.55
N ASN A 112 -8.79 -6.96 13.90
CA ASN A 112 -8.81 -8.29 14.50
C ASN A 112 -8.12 -9.30 13.55
N ASN A 113 -7.23 -10.13 14.08
CA ASN A 113 -6.47 -11.13 13.33
C ASN A 113 -7.35 -12.00 12.41
N ASN A 114 -8.58 -12.32 12.81
CA ASN A 114 -9.51 -13.12 12.02
C ASN A 114 -10.00 -12.42 10.73
N LEU A 115 -9.90 -11.10 10.67
CA LEU A 115 -10.31 -10.27 9.53
C LEU A 115 -9.11 -9.74 8.75
N LYS A 116 -7.89 -10.04 9.18
CA LYS A 116 -6.67 -9.57 8.55
C LYS A 116 -6.38 -10.43 7.32
N ASN A 117 -6.56 -9.86 6.14
CA ASN A 117 -6.11 -10.48 4.90
C ASN A 117 -4.58 -10.32 4.79
N THR A 118 -3.84 -11.41 5.01
CA THR A 118 -2.39 -11.46 4.80
C THR A 118 -2.06 -12.48 3.73
N ILE A 119 -1.35 -12.03 2.69
CA ILE A 119 -0.88 -12.90 1.63
C ILE A 119 0.34 -13.65 2.18
N ARG A 120 0.21 -14.96 2.39
CA ARG A 120 1.30 -15.81 2.87
C ARG A 120 1.99 -16.45 1.66
N GLY A 121 3.08 -15.84 1.20
CA GLY A 121 3.84 -16.33 0.04
C GLY A 121 5.36 -16.38 0.22
N GLY A 122 5.89 -15.79 1.29
CA GLY A 122 7.33 -15.78 1.60
C GLY A 122 7.63 -14.90 2.81
N ARG A 123 8.91 -14.85 3.20
CA ARG A 123 9.44 -14.07 4.34
C ARG A 123 9.97 -12.70 3.94
N HIS A 124 10.48 -12.58 2.71
CA HIS A 124 11.18 -11.37 2.27
C HIS A 124 10.37 -10.60 1.22
N LEU A 125 9.73 -9.50 1.62
CA LEU A 125 8.98 -8.63 0.72
C LEU A 125 9.91 -7.84 -0.20
N ILE A 126 9.63 -7.88 -1.51
CA ILE A 126 10.42 -7.14 -2.51
C ILE A 126 10.28 -5.63 -2.34
N ARG A 127 9.09 -5.17 -1.92
CA ARG A 127 8.76 -3.76 -1.73
C ARG A 127 9.60 -3.10 -0.63
N GLU A 128 9.73 -3.75 0.52
CA GLU A 128 10.39 -3.16 1.70
C GLU A 128 11.90 -3.41 1.67
N ASN A 129 12.31 -4.63 1.34
CA ASN A 129 13.69 -5.05 1.54
C ASN A 129 14.59 -4.76 0.33
N ILE A 130 14.03 -4.68 -0.89
CA ILE A 130 14.83 -4.74 -2.11
C ILE A 130 14.63 -3.53 -3.01
N LEU A 131 13.41 -3.12 -3.34
CA LEU A 131 13.22 -1.96 -4.24
C LEU A 131 12.92 -0.68 -3.44
N SER A 132 13.48 0.45 -3.87
CA SER A 132 13.00 1.74 -3.38
C SER A 132 11.55 1.95 -3.83
N THR A 133 10.74 2.68 -3.05
CA THR A 133 9.31 2.89 -3.33
C THR A 133 9.05 3.39 -4.76
N THR A 134 9.92 4.27 -5.26
CA THR A 134 9.85 4.81 -6.64
C THR A 134 10.10 3.75 -7.71
N LYS A 135 11.11 2.89 -7.53
CA LYS A 135 11.45 1.81 -8.46
C LYS A 135 10.41 0.70 -8.42
N PHE A 136 9.84 0.41 -7.25
CA PHE A 136 8.77 -0.55 -7.09
C PHE A 136 7.52 -0.10 -7.86
N ASN A 137 7.05 1.13 -7.64
CA ASN A 137 5.85 1.64 -8.29
C ASN A 137 5.94 1.61 -9.83
N ARG A 138 7.13 1.87 -10.41
CA ARG A 138 7.34 1.79 -11.86
C ARG A 138 7.20 0.36 -12.42
N ASN A 139 7.53 -0.65 -11.63
CA ASN A 139 7.57 -2.05 -12.07
C ASN A 139 6.41 -2.89 -11.52
N MET A 140 5.50 -2.29 -10.74
CA MET A 140 4.44 -2.98 -10.01
C MET A 140 3.53 -3.82 -10.91
N GLU A 141 3.09 -3.28 -12.06
CA GLU A 141 2.25 -4.02 -13.01
C GLU A 141 2.96 -5.27 -13.53
N THR A 142 4.25 -5.15 -13.85
CA THR A 142 5.02 -6.31 -14.32
C THR A 142 5.23 -7.34 -13.21
N LEU A 143 5.52 -6.92 -11.97
CA LEU A 143 5.63 -7.84 -10.83
C LEU A 143 4.32 -8.60 -10.61
N LYS A 144 3.19 -7.89 -10.72
CA LYS A 144 1.84 -8.46 -10.66
C LYS A 144 1.59 -9.46 -11.79
N ASP A 145 2.01 -9.18 -13.02
CA ASP A 145 1.88 -10.12 -14.13
C ASP A 145 2.64 -11.43 -13.91
N PHE A 146 3.75 -11.39 -13.18
CA PHE A 146 4.51 -12.58 -12.79
C PHE A 146 4.05 -13.19 -11.45
N ASN A 147 3.04 -12.61 -10.78
CA ASN A 147 2.61 -12.97 -9.42
C ASN A 147 3.76 -12.97 -8.40
N ILE A 148 4.70 -12.03 -8.56
CA ILE A 148 5.88 -11.89 -7.71
C ILE A 148 5.63 -10.79 -6.67
N MET A 149 5.74 -11.17 -5.40
CA MET A 149 5.58 -10.31 -4.22
C MET A 149 6.73 -10.49 -3.24
N PHE A 150 7.19 -11.74 -3.10
CA PHE A 150 8.28 -12.14 -2.21
C PHE A 150 9.52 -12.53 -2.99
N LEU A 151 10.69 -12.32 -2.39
CA LEU A 151 11.97 -12.80 -2.92
C LEU A 151 11.99 -14.32 -3.03
N ASP A 152 11.35 -15.01 -2.10
CA ASP A 152 11.33 -16.48 -2.04
C ASP A 152 10.70 -17.11 -3.28
N GLN A 153 9.84 -16.37 -3.99
CA GLN A 153 9.25 -16.80 -5.26
C GLN A 153 10.26 -16.76 -6.42
N LEU A 154 11.36 -16.05 -6.25
CA LEU A 154 12.47 -15.89 -7.19
C LEU A 154 13.68 -16.75 -6.82
N THR A 155 13.71 -17.39 -5.66
CA THR A 155 14.83 -18.24 -5.23
C THR A 155 14.57 -19.72 -5.53
N THR A 156 15.65 -20.51 -5.59
CA THR A 156 15.59 -21.97 -5.64
C THR A 156 14.98 -22.53 -4.35
N LEU A 157 14.59 -23.81 -4.36
CA LEU A 157 14.03 -24.48 -3.17
C LEU A 157 14.98 -24.39 -1.95
N SER A 158 16.30 -24.33 -2.21
CA SER A 158 17.35 -24.15 -1.20
C SER A 158 17.51 -22.72 -0.70
N GLY A 159 16.90 -21.72 -1.37
CA GLY A 159 17.06 -20.30 -1.05
C GLY A 159 18.41 -19.69 -1.44
N MET A 160 19.37 -20.50 -1.92
CA MET A 160 20.75 -20.07 -2.17
C MET A 160 20.96 -19.36 -3.50
N HIS A 161 20.09 -19.59 -4.50
CA HIS A 161 20.29 -19.04 -5.84
C HIS A 161 19.01 -18.44 -6.38
N LEU A 162 19.15 -17.40 -7.21
CA LEU A 162 18.04 -16.84 -7.98
C LEU A 162 17.72 -17.72 -9.18
N ILE A 163 16.44 -17.98 -9.40
CA ILE A 163 15.93 -18.69 -10.57
C ILE A 163 16.24 -17.87 -11.83
N PRO A 164 16.84 -18.47 -12.87
CA PRO A 164 17.14 -17.74 -14.10
C PRO A 164 15.87 -17.22 -14.78
N TRP A 165 15.97 -16.05 -15.40
CA TRP A 165 14.86 -15.35 -16.06
C TRP A 165 14.05 -16.25 -17.02
N ASN A 166 14.75 -17.07 -17.81
CA ASN A 166 14.11 -17.99 -18.76
C ASN A 166 13.14 -18.97 -18.07
N SER A 167 13.48 -19.43 -16.87
CA SER A 167 12.63 -20.34 -16.10
C SER A 167 11.44 -19.60 -15.48
N ILE A 168 11.61 -18.34 -15.10
CA ILE A 168 10.51 -17.49 -14.61
C ILE A 168 9.48 -17.25 -15.73
N CYS A 169 9.95 -16.96 -16.95
CA CYS A 169 9.06 -16.80 -18.11
C CYS A 169 8.24 -18.06 -18.41
N LYS A 170 8.83 -19.25 -18.23
CA LYS A 170 8.14 -20.54 -18.47
C LYS A 170 7.08 -20.87 -17.42
N LYS A 171 7.21 -20.36 -16.19
CA LYS A 171 6.24 -20.58 -15.10
C LYS A 171 4.93 -19.79 -15.28
N GLN A 172 4.85 -18.86 -16.23
CA GLN A 172 3.63 -18.10 -16.44
C GLN A 172 2.52 -18.95 -17.06
N THR A 173 1.32 -18.81 -16.49
CA THR A 173 0.10 -19.49 -16.94
C THR A 173 -0.61 -18.78 -18.10
N LYS A 174 -0.15 -17.59 -18.50
CA LYS A 174 -0.74 -16.83 -19.61
C LYS A 174 -0.26 -17.44 -20.94
N THR A 175 -1.20 -17.99 -21.71
CA THR A 175 -1.00 -18.67 -23.00
C THR A 175 -0.40 -17.80 -24.10
N HIS A 176 -0.47 -16.47 -23.97
CA HIS A 176 0.08 -15.52 -24.95
C HIS A 176 1.22 -14.69 -24.35
N ILE A 177 2.43 -15.25 -24.37
CA ILE A 177 3.65 -14.54 -24.01
C ILE A 177 3.98 -13.58 -25.15
N SER A 178 3.66 -12.30 -25.00
CA SER A 178 4.17 -11.27 -25.92
C SER A 178 5.70 -11.33 -25.98
N LEU A 179 6.31 -11.14 -27.15
CA LEU A 179 7.78 -11.12 -27.31
C LEU A 179 8.46 -10.14 -26.33
N LYS A 180 7.74 -9.07 -25.94
CA LYS A 180 8.17 -8.11 -24.91
C LYS A 180 8.45 -8.76 -23.56
N LEU A 181 7.82 -9.87 -23.18
CA LEU A 181 8.01 -10.55 -21.88
C LEU A 181 9.21 -11.50 -21.84
N LYS A 182 9.79 -11.86 -23.01
CA LYS A 182 11.01 -12.67 -23.08
C LYS A 182 12.27 -11.87 -22.71
N ALA A 183 12.27 -10.56 -22.95
CA ALA A 183 13.38 -9.68 -22.57
C ALA A 183 13.49 -9.55 -21.05
N VAL A 184 14.72 -9.60 -20.53
CA VAL A 184 15.01 -9.46 -19.10
C VAL A 184 14.48 -8.11 -18.60
N ARG A 185 13.69 -8.15 -17.52
CA ARG A 185 13.09 -6.94 -16.97
C ARG A 185 14.10 -6.15 -16.12
N PRO A 186 14.06 -4.80 -16.14
CA PRO A 186 14.96 -3.97 -15.34
C PRO A 186 14.89 -4.28 -13.84
N TRP A 187 13.70 -4.58 -13.31
CA TRP A 187 13.54 -4.94 -11.90
C TRP A 187 14.26 -6.23 -11.54
N TYR A 188 14.34 -7.21 -12.45
CA TYR A 188 15.02 -8.48 -12.18
C TYR A 188 16.53 -8.27 -12.04
N ASN A 189 17.13 -7.45 -12.89
CA ASN A 189 18.54 -7.07 -12.77
C ASN A 189 18.82 -6.32 -11.47
N LEU A 190 17.94 -5.39 -11.07
CA LEU A 190 18.07 -4.68 -9.80
C LEU A 190 18.00 -5.60 -8.59
N ILE A 191 17.11 -6.61 -8.61
CA ILE A 191 17.05 -7.62 -7.54
C ILE A 191 18.33 -8.46 -7.55
N LYS A 192 18.77 -8.91 -8.72
CA LYS A 192 20.00 -9.71 -8.87
C LYS A 192 21.22 -8.98 -8.32
N GLU A 193 21.42 -7.71 -8.68
CA GLU A 193 22.50 -6.88 -8.14
C GLU A 193 22.42 -6.76 -6.61
N LYS A 194 21.23 -6.53 -6.06
CA LYS A 194 21.05 -6.39 -4.61
C LYS A 194 21.25 -7.69 -3.84
N VAL A 195 20.80 -8.81 -4.38
CA VAL A 195 21.01 -10.14 -3.76
C VAL A 195 22.49 -10.49 -3.76
N LEU A 196 23.21 -10.22 -4.85
CA LEU A 196 24.67 -10.39 -4.91
C LEU A 196 25.40 -9.50 -3.88
N LEU A 197 24.94 -8.27 -3.68
CA LEU A 197 25.47 -7.38 -2.64
C LEU A 197 25.17 -7.88 -1.21
N LEU A 198 24.05 -8.58 -1.01
CA LEU A 198 23.67 -9.19 0.28
C LEU A 198 24.50 -10.44 0.58
N GLU A 199 24.74 -11.32 -0.40
CA GLU A 199 25.66 -12.46 -0.27
C GLU A 199 27.09 -12.00 0.04
N ASN A 200 27.54 -10.92 -0.60
CA ASN A 200 28.80 -10.27 -0.26
C ASN A 200 28.78 -9.68 1.17
N LYS A 201 27.68 -9.07 1.63
CA LYS A 201 27.61 -8.57 3.02
C LYS A 201 27.58 -9.69 4.06
N LEU A 202 26.91 -10.81 3.80
CA LEU A 202 26.88 -12.00 4.66
C LEU A 202 28.28 -12.62 4.75
N THR A 203 28.99 -12.76 3.62
CA THR A 203 30.38 -13.24 3.62
C THR A 203 31.35 -12.25 4.31
N TRP A 204 31.12 -10.94 4.24
CA TRP A 204 31.88 -9.93 4.99
C TRP A 204 31.59 -9.93 6.51
N MET A 205 30.37 -10.26 6.94
CA MET A 205 30.06 -10.44 8.37
C MET A 205 30.60 -11.76 8.93
N GLU A 206 30.51 -12.86 8.18
CA GLU A 206 31.03 -14.18 8.59
C GLU A 206 32.57 -14.20 8.67
N SER A 207 33.26 -13.49 7.77
CA SER A 207 34.72 -13.34 7.81
C SER A 207 35.19 -12.51 9.01
N LYS A 208 34.44 -11.47 9.42
CA LYS A 208 34.75 -10.67 10.61
C LYS A 208 34.55 -11.46 11.91
N ILE A 209 33.50 -12.28 11.99
CA ILE A 209 33.21 -13.14 13.14
C ILE A 209 34.30 -14.22 13.30
N ARG A 210 34.78 -14.82 12.19
CA ARG A 210 35.89 -15.78 12.20
C ARG A 210 37.24 -15.17 12.59
N LEU A 211 37.49 -13.91 12.24
CA LEU A 211 38.71 -13.18 12.62
C LEU A 211 38.68 -12.71 14.09
N SER A 212 37.50 -12.47 14.68
CA SER A 212 37.37 -12.18 16.11
C SER A 212 37.44 -13.42 17.02
N SER A 213 37.10 -14.61 16.50
CA SER A 213 37.15 -15.87 17.26
C SER A 213 38.51 -16.57 17.22
N THR A 214 39.52 -15.97 16.58
CA THR A 214 40.90 -16.50 16.47
C THR A 214 41.92 -15.67 17.27
N ILE A 215 41.48 -14.70 18.08
CA ILE A 215 42.34 -13.86 18.94
C ILE A 215 41.98 -14.02 20.45
N LEU A 216 41.47 -15.19 20.84
CA LEU A 216 41.42 -15.64 22.24
C LEU A 216 42.03 -17.04 22.29
#